data_AF-K0JLK7-F1
#
_entry.id   AF-K0JLK7-F1
#
_cell.length_a   1.000
_cell.length_b   1.000
_cell.length_c   1.000
_cell.angle_alpha   90.00
_cell.angle_beta   90.00
_cell.angle_gamma   90.00
#
_symmetry.space_group_name_H-M   'P 1'
#
loop_
_entity.id
_entity.type
_entity.pdbx_description
1 polymer ?
#
loop_
_entity_poly.entity_id
_entity_poly.type
_entity_poly.pdbx_seq_one_letter_code
_entity_poly.pdbx_strand_id
1 'polypeptide(L)'
;MIELINSIDDNIIESIFLISSKSEYITLSKNYIKEYIEDKNHKVVIIKDDENIVGFIIYFLLSPEIDILFIATYPHNKGYGNKLLSYLFDDAENNNVDSIKLDLHENNINAKEFYTKNGFQSIGVRKKYYNNKYSALILEKKL
;
A
#
# COMPACT_ATOMS: atom_id res chain seq x y z
N MET A 1 -11.25 -4.20 -11.83
CA MET A 1 -10.51 -3.21 -12.64
C MET A 1 -9.55 -2.44 -11.75
N ILE A 2 -8.32 -2.16 -12.19
CA ILE A 2 -7.38 -1.27 -11.49
C ILE A 2 -7.53 0.15 -12.04
N GLU A 3 -7.47 1.17 -11.18
CA GLU A 3 -7.59 2.57 -11.57
C GLU A 3 -6.64 3.46 -10.76
N LEU A 4 -5.90 4.32 -11.45
CA LEU A 4 -5.05 5.37 -10.85
C LEU A 4 -5.90 6.63 -10.63
N ILE A 5 -5.85 7.18 -9.42
CA ILE A 5 -6.66 8.33 -9.01
C ILE A 5 -5.81 9.60 -9.07
N ASN A 6 -6.20 10.52 -9.96
CA ASN A 6 -5.50 11.78 -10.21
C ASN A 6 -6.32 13.03 -9.84
N SER A 7 -7.51 12.83 -9.27
CA SER A 7 -8.40 13.93 -8.86
C SER A 7 -9.23 13.52 -7.65
N ILE A 8 -9.57 14.51 -6.82
CA ILE A 8 -10.40 14.31 -5.63
C ILE A 8 -11.81 13.86 -6.04
N ASP A 9 -12.24 12.74 -5.45
CA ASP A 9 -13.60 12.22 -5.50
C ASP A 9 -13.98 11.74 -4.09
N ASP A 10 -15.02 12.34 -3.52
CA ASP A 10 -15.42 12.05 -2.13
C ASP A 10 -15.91 10.59 -1.94
N ASN A 11 -16.48 9.94 -2.96
CA ASN A 11 -16.88 8.52 -2.86
C ASN A 11 -15.67 7.59 -2.83
N ILE A 12 -14.64 7.91 -3.62
CA ILE A 12 -13.38 7.16 -3.60
C ILE A 12 -12.69 7.32 -2.25
N ILE A 13 -12.62 8.56 -1.75
CA ILE A 13 -12.01 8.87 -0.45
C ILE A 13 -12.77 8.17 0.68
N GLU A 14 -14.11 8.18 0.65
CA GLU A 14 -14.93 7.44 1.60
C GLU A 14 -14.63 5.94 1.55
N SER A 15 -14.53 5.37 0.35
CA SER A 15 -14.26 3.95 0.17
C SER A 15 -12.89 3.54 0.72
N ILE A 16 -11.83 4.31 0.41
CA ILE A 16 -10.48 4.08 0.94
C ILE A 16 -10.48 4.20 2.47
N PHE A 17 -11.14 5.23 3.02
CA PHE A 17 -11.29 5.40 4.46
C PHE A 17 -11.95 4.17 5.10
N LEU A 18 -13.10 3.74 4.57
CA LEU A 18 -13.84 2.59 5.09
C LEU A 18 -13.03 1.30 5.02
N ILE A 19 -12.38 1.00 3.88
CA ILE A 19 -11.53 -0.18 3.73
C ILE A 19 -10.36 -0.13 4.73
N SER A 20 -9.71 1.04 4.85
CA SER A 20 -8.58 1.20 5.77
C SER A 20 -9.00 0.91 7.21
N SER A 21 -10.18 1.39 7.63
CA SER A 21 -10.72 1.18 8.99
C SER A 21 -11.07 -0.28 9.33
N LYS A 22 -11.10 -1.18 8.33
CA LYS A 22 -11.27 -2.63 8.55
C LYS A 22 -9.97 -3.34 8.92
N SER A 23 -8.82 -2.68 8.76
CA SER A 23 -7.52 -3.21 9.14
C SER A 23 -7.21 -2.91 10.61
N GLU A 24 -6.61 -3.88 11.31
CA GLU A 24 -6.08 -3.67 12.66
C GLU A 24 -4.82 -2.78 12.69
N TYR A 25 -4.13 -2.66 11.55
CA TYR A 25 -2.81 -2.03 11.46
C TYR A 25 -2.80 -0.71 10.68
N ILE A 26 -3.91 -0.37 10.02
CA ILE A 26 -4.02 0.80 9.16
C ILE A 26 -5.31 1.54 9.54
N THR A 27 -5.25 2.85 9.63
CA THR A 27 -6.43 3.71 9.62
C THR A 27 -6.02 5.04 9.00
N LEU A 28 -6.54 5.33 7.81
CA LEU A 28 -6.26 6.58 7.10
C LEU A 28 -7.28 7.63 7.49
N SER A 29 -6.86 8.89 7.57
CA SER A 29 -7.80 10.01 7.62
C SER A 29 -8.22 10.41 6.20
N LYS A 30 -9.44 10.91 6.03
CA LYS A 30 -9.91 11.42 4.72
C LYS A 30 -9.04 12.57 4.21
N ASN A 31 -8.52 13.41 5.12
CA ASN A 31 -7.64 14.53 4.75
C ASN A 31 -6.30 14.02 4.21
N TYR A 32 -5.68 13.02 4.85
CA TYR A 32 -4.43 12.44 4.32
C TYR A 32 -4.65 11.78 2.96
N ILE A 33 -5.79 11.12 2.73
CA ILE A 33 -6.11 10.57 1.41
C ILE A 33 -6.18 11.68 0.36
N LYS A 34 -6.80 12.83 0.67
CA LYS A 34 -6.82 14.01 -0.22
C LYS A 34 -5.40 14.51 -0.52
N GLU A 35 -4.58 14.68 0.52
CA GLU A 35 -3.18 15.10 0.38
C GLU A 35 -2.38 14.16 -0.54
N TYR A 36 -2.57 12.84 -0.41
CA TYR A 36 -1.90 11.86 -1.29
C TYR A 36 -2.40 11.89 -2.74
N ILE A 37 -3.65 12.28 -2.99
CA ILE A 37 -4.17 12.44 -4.36
C ILE A 37 -3.59 13.70 -5.02
N GLU A 38 -3.37 14.76 -4.23
CA GLU A 38 -2.87 16.04 -4.74
C GLU A 38 -1.34 16.09 -4.89
N ASP A 39 -0.60 15.30 -4.10
CA ASP A 39 0.85 15.26 -4.18
C ASP A 39 1.33 14.42 -5.38
N LYS A 40 2.09 15.08 -6.27
CA LYS A 40 2.59 14.50 -7.52
C LYS A 40 3.50 13.27 -7.39
N ASN A 41 4.12 13.06 -6.22
CA ASN A 41 5.02 11.93 -5.99
C ASN A 41 4.29 10.76 -5.34
N HIS A 42 3.09 10.98 -4.81
CA HIS A 42 2.23 9.92 -4.33
C HIS A 42 1.36 9.40 -5.48
N LYS A 43 1.14 8.09 -5.49
CA LYS A 43 0.18 7.46 -6.38
C LYS A 43 -0.87 6.75 -5.53
N VAL A 44 -2.13 7.10 -5.77
CA VAL A 44 -3.29 6.47 -5.14
C VAL A 44 -3.98 5.60 -6.18
N VAL A 45 -3.99 4.30 -5.94
CA VAL A 45 -4.52 3.32 -6.90
C VAL A 45 -5.57 2.49 -6.20
N ILE A 46 -6.72 2.31 -6.86
CA ILE A 46 -7.81 1.48 -6.36
C ILE A 46 -7.98 0.24 -7.22
N ILE A 47 -8.59 -0.79 -6.62
CA ILE A 47 -9.13 -1.94 -7.33
C ILE A 47 -10.64 -2.03 -7.12
N LYS A 48 -11.36 -2.12 -8.24
CA LYS A 48 -12.80 -2.35 -8.30
C LYS A 48 -13.11 -3.82 -8.61
N ASP A 49 -14.13 -4.35 -7.96
CA ASP A 49 -14.81 -5.58 -8.36
C ASP A 49 -16.27 -5.22 -8.67
N ASP A 50 -16.65 -5.39 -9.94
CA ASP A 50 -17.78 -4.69 -10.56
C ASP A 50 -17.70 -3.17 -10.29
N GLU A 51 -18.74 -2.60 -9.67
CA GLU A 51 -18.83 -1.17 -9.31
C GLU A 51 -18.25 -0.86 -7.92
N ASN A 52 -17.83 -1.87 -7.15
CA ASN A 52 -17.40 -1.68 -5.77
C ASN A 52 -15.89 -1.53 -5.66
N ILE A 53 -15.42 -0.51 -4.95
CA ILE A 53 -14.01 -0.40 -4.56
C ILE A 53 -13.75 -1.43 -3.46
N VAL A 54 -12.86 -2.39 -3.73
CA VAL A 54 -12.55 -3.52 -2.83
C VAL A 54 -11.11 -3.51 -2.32
N GLY A 55 -10.32 -2.51 -2.71
CA GLY A 55 -8.98 -2.32 -2.18
C GLY A 55 -8.27 -1.12 -2.77
N PHE A 56 -7.12 -0.81 -2.20
CA PHE A 56 -6.26 0.27 -2.64
C PHE A 56 -4.80 -0.01 -2.32
N ILE A 57 -3.92 0.68 -3.04
CA ILE A 57 -2.51 0.86 -2.69
C ILE A 57 -2.15 2.34 -2.83
N ILE A 58 -1.43 2.87 -1.84
CA ILE A 58 -0.85 4.21 -1.83
C ILE A 58 0.64 4.05 -1.64
N TYR A 59 1.42 4.63 -2.54
CA TYR A 59 2.87 4.59 -2.50
C TYR A 59 3.49 5.92 -2.91
N PHE A 60 4.67 6.19 -2.36
CA PHE A 60 5.50 7.32 -2.73
C PHE A 60 6.53 6.85 -3.75
N LEU A 61 6.51 7.44 -4.93
CA LEU A 61 7.43 7.12 -6.02
C LEU A 61 8.43 8.26 -6.18
N LEU A 62 9.70 7.94 -5.90
CA LEU A 62 10.82 8.82 -6.17
C LEU A 62 12.00 7.94 -6.62
N SER A 63 12.14 7.77 -7.94
CA SER A 63 13.20 6.93 -8.53
C SER A 63 14.57 7.28 -7.93
N PRO A 64 15.38 6.27 -7.54
CA PRO A 64 15.25 4.85 -7.92
C PRO A 64 14.42 3.99 -6.96
N GLU A 65 13.63 4.56 -6.05
CA GLU A 65 12.92 3.78 -5.03
C GLU A 65 11.40 4.09 -5.01
N ILE A 66 10.63 3.10 -4.54
CA ILE A 66 9.25 3.28 -4.13
C ILE A 66 9.09 2.87 -2.67
N ASP A 67 8.35 3.67 -1.90
CA ASP A 67 7.88 3.30 -0.57
C ASP A 67 6.37 3.01 -0.60
N ILE A 68 5.96 1.78 -0.30
CA ILE A 68 4.56 1.45 -0.07
C ILE A 68 4.16 2.03 1.28
N LEU A 69 3.25 3.01 1.26
CA LEU A 69 2.73 3.62 2.47
C LEU A 69 1.56 2.80 3.03
N PHE A 70 0.63 2.42 2.16
CA PHE A 70 -0.56 1.68 2.56
C PHE A 70 -1.02 0.72 1.47
N ILE A 71 -1.41 -0.49 1.86
CA ILE A 71 -2.15 -1.41 1.02
C ILE A 71 -3.20 -2.11 1.87
N ALA A 72 -4.44 -2.13 1.40
CA ALA A 72 -5.52 -2.83 2.07
C ALA A 72 -6.58 -3.27 1.06
N THR A 73 -7.24 -4.38 1.39
CA THR A 73 -8.34 -4.93 0.60
C THR A 73 -9.42 -5.42 1.53
N TYR A 74 -10.68 -5.24 1.14
CA TYR A 74 -11.80 -5.85 1.82
C TYR A 74 -12.85 -6.30 0.79
N PRO A 75 -13.22 -7.58 0.75
CA PRO A 75 -12.77 -8.68 1.61
C PRO A 75 -11.32 -9.13 1.33
N HIS A 76 -10.67 -9.73 2.33
CA HIS A 76 -9.34 -10.34 2.19
C HIS A 76 -9.37 -11.67 1.41
N ASN A 77 -8.20 -12.15 0.98
CA ASN A 77 -8.01 -13.49 0.37
C ASN A 77 -8.79 -13.74 -0.93
N LYS A 78 -9.11 -12.69 -1.68
CA LYS A 78 -9.71 -12.76 -3.03
C LYS A 78 -8.71 -12.50 -4.17
N GLY A 79 -7.42 -12.39 -3.84
CA GLY A 79 -6.36 -12.10 -4.81
C GLY A 79 -6.21 -10.61 -5.19
N TYR A 80 -7.05 -9.71 -4.66
CA TYR A 80 -6.96 -8.27 -4.95
C TYR A 80 -5.61 -7.66 -4.54
N GLY A 81 -5.03 -8.08 -3.41
CA GLY A 81 -3.71 -7.61 -2.97
C GLY A 81 -2.60 -7.96 -3.97
N ASN A 82 -2.61 -9.18 -4.51
CA ASN A 82 -1.63 -9.59 -5.53
C ASN A 82 -1.81 -8.78 -6.83
N LYS A 83 -3.06 -8.45 -7.21
CA LYS A 83 -3.32 -7.59 -8.37
C LYS A 83 -2.80 -6.17 -8.17
N LEU A 84 -2.95 -5.60 -6.97
CA LEU A 84 -2.40 -4.29 -6.61
C LEU A 84 -0.87 -4.29 -6.63
N LEU A 85 -0.22 -5.34 -6.10
CA LEU A 85 1.24 -5.47 -6.20
C LEU A 85 1.73 -5.69 -7.63
N SER A 86 0.99 -6.45 -8.45
CA SER A 86 1.35 -6.64 -9.86
C SER A 86 1.35 -5.30 -10.59
N TYR A 87 0.31 -4.49 -10.42
CA TYR A 87 0.27 -3.13 -10.94
C TYR A 87 1.44 -2.27 -10.45
N LEU A 88 1.77 -2.36 -9.15
CA LEU A 88 2.91 -1.62 -8.60
C LEU A 88 4.24 -2.02 -9.25
N PHE A 89 4.45 -3.31 -9.51
CA PHE A 89 5.67 -3.80 -10.14
C PHE A 89 5.78 -3.32 -11.59
N ASP A 90 4.68 -3.35 -12.35
CA ASP A 90 4.63 -2.81 -13.71
C ASP A 90 4.90 -1.30 -13.71
N ASP A 91 4.31 -0.55 -12.77
CA ASP A 91 4.57 0.90 -12.66
C ASP A 91 6.04 1.19 -12.27
N ALA A 92 6.63 0.36 -11.41
CA ALA A 92 8.02 0.50 -11.00
C ALA A 92 8.99 0.24 -12.16
N GLU A 93 8.76 -0.79 -12.97
CA GLU A 93 9.55 -1.07 -14.19
C GLU A 93 9.47 0.11 -15.17
N ASN A 94 8.27 0.63 -15.41
CA ASN A 94 8.06 1.79 -16.29
C ASN A 94 8.74 3.08 -15.80
N ASN A 95 9.05 3.18 -14.51
CA ASN A 95 9.69 4.35 -13.89
C ASN A 95 11.17 4.14 -13.55
N ASN A 96 11.81 3.07 -14.03
CA ASN A 96 13.21 2.72 -13.74
C ASN A 96 13.49 2.73 -12.23
N VAL A 97 12.65 2.04 -11.47
CA VAL A 97 12.81 1.86 -10.02
C VAL A 97 13.64 0.59 -9.78
N ASP A 98 14.61 0.67 -8.88
CA ASP A 98 15.50 -0.44 -8.53
C ASP A 98 14.96 -1.26 -7.36
N SER A 99 14.17 -0.63 -6.47
CA SER A 99 13.63 -1.30 -5.29
C SER A 99 12.32 -0.72 -4.76
N ILE A 100 11.53 -1.59 -4.13
CA ILE A 100 10.28 -1.26 -3.46
C ILE A 100 10.41 -1.63 -1.98
N LYS A 101 10.12 -0.70 -1.08
CA LYS A 101 10.24 -0.88 0.37
C LYS A 101 8.92 -0.65 1.08
N LEU A 102 8.83 -1.21 2.30
CA LEU A 102 7.75 -0.91 3.23
C LEU A 102 8.16 -1.15 4.69
N ASP A 103 7.46 -0.46 5.60
CA ASP A 103 7.53 -0.70 7.03
C ASP A 103 6.35 -1.57 7.48
N LEU A 104 6.64 -2.76 7.99
CA LEU A 104 5.64 -3.74 8.42
C LEU A 104 5.58 -3.87 9.95
N HIS A 105 4.40 -3.72 10.54
CA HIS A 105 4.20 -3.99 11.96
C HIS A 105 4.61 -5.44 12.33
N GLU A 106 5.48 -5.61 13.34
CA GLU A 106 6.12 -6.91 13.64
C GLU A 106 5.14 -8.07 13.91
N ASN A 107 3.96 -7.76 14.45
CA ASN A 107 2.91 -8.73 14.75
C ASN A 107 1.94 -9.03 13.58
N ASN A 108 2.07 -8.35 12.44
CA ASN A 108 1.18 -8.56 11.29
C ASN A 108 1.65 -9.76 10.45
N ILE A 109 1.40 -10.97 10.97
CA ILE A 109 1.83 -12.23 10.36
C ILE A 109 1.23 -12.43 8.97
N ASN A 110 -0.05 -12.09 8.78
CA ASN A 110 -0.73 -12.23 7.49
C ASN A 110 -0.06 -11.38 6.40
N ALA A 111 0.24 -10.11 6.69
CA ALA A 111 0.93 -9.24 5.73
C ALA A 111 2.38 -9.68 5.53
N LYS A 112 3.07 -10.17 6.56
CA LYS A 112 4.42 -10.73 6.43
C LYS A 112 4.44 -11.87 5.41
N GLU A 113 3.54 -12.84 5.54
CA GLU A 113 3.43 -13.94 4.58
C GLU A 113 3.08 -13.46 3.17
N PHE A 114 2.15 -12.51 3.06
CA PHE A 114 1.75 -11.91 1.79
C PHE A 114 2.94 -11.28 1.06
N TYR A 115 3.73 -10.45 1.75
CA TYR A 115 4.90 -9.81 1.16
C TYR A 115 6.02 -10.80 0.84
N THR A 116 6.32 -11.75 1.75
CA THR A 116 7.34 -12.78 1.48
C THR A 116 6.98 -13.63 0.26
N LYS A 117 5.70 -14.02 0.09
CA LYS A 117 5.24 -14.74 -1.11
C LYS A 117 5.37 -13.93 -2.39
N ASN A 118 5.34 -12.60 -2.29
CA ASN A 118 5.53 -11.68 -3.41
C ASN A 118 7.00 -11.21 -3.56
N GLY A 119 7.96 -11.91 -2.96
CA GLY A 119 9.39 -11.70 -3.19
C GLY A 119 10.05 -10.61 -2.33
N PHE A 120 9.34 -10.06 -1.34
CA PHE A 120 9.94 -9.14 -0.38
C PHE A 120 10.77 -9.89 0.68
N GLN A 121 11.88 -9.30 1.09
CA GLN A 121 12.78 -9.82 2.10
C GLN A 121 12.97 -8.78 3.22
N SER A 122 13.17 -9.23 4.45
CA SER A 122 13.46 -8.31 5.55
C SER A 122 14.91 -7.86 5.52
N ILE A 123 15.12 -6.55 5.47
CA ILE A 123 16.45 -5.92 5.40
C ILE A 123 16.84 -5.18 6.69
N GLY A 124 15.90 -5.05 7.63
CA GLY A 124 16.16 -4.33 8.88
C GLY A 124 14.95 -4.28 9.80
N VAL A 125 15.17 -3.71 10.99
CA VAL A 125 14.14 -3.54 12.02
C VAL A 125 14.28 -2.16 12.66
N ARG A 126 13.19 -1.39 12.66
CA ARG A 126 13.07 -0.15 13.46
C ARG A 126 12.42 -0.50 14.79
N LYS A 127 13.23 -0.58 15.85
CA LYS A 127 12.74 -0.90 17.19
C LYS A 127 11.84 0.21 17.72
N LYS A 128 10.75 -0.17 18.40
CA LYS A 128 9.81 0.76 19.06
C LYS A 128 9.23 1.82 18.11
N TYR A 129 9.07 1.48 16.83
CA TYR A 129 8.54 2.38 15.80
C TYR A 129 7.05 2.70 16.01
N TYR A 130 6.21 1.70 16.30
CA TYR A 130 4.79 1.90 16.53
C TYR A 130 4.51 2.13 18.02
N ASN A 131 3.99 3.32 18.35
CA ASN A 131 3.57 3.71 19.70
C ASN A 131 4.66 3.53 20.78
N ASN A 132 5.93 3.68 20.40
CA ASN A 132 7.10 3.40 21.25
C ASN A 132 7.12 1.99 21.88
N LYS A 133 6.33 1.05 21.33
CA LYS A 133 6.12 -0.28 21.88
C LYS A 133 6.53 -1.37 20.91
N TYR A 134 6.01 -1.33 19.68
CA TYR A 134 6.24 -2.38 18.69
C TYR A 134 7.24 -1.95 17.63
N SER A 135 7.97 -2.91 17.07
CA SER A 135 8.93 -2.68 15.99
C SER A 135 8.27 -2.67 14.61
N ALA A 136 8.90 -1.99 13.66
CA ALA A 136 8.64 -2.17 12.24
C ALA A 136 9.73 -3.05 11.61
N LEU A 137 9.33 -4.08 10.88
CA LEU A 137 10.20 -4.83 9.98
C LEU A 137 10.29 -4.05 8.67
N ILE A 138 11.49 -3.69 8.26
CA ILE A 138 11.72 -3.07 6.94
C ILE A 138 11.80 -4.22 5.94
N LEU A 139 10.88 -4.25 5.00
CA LEU A 139 10.91 -5.21 3.90
C LEU A 139 11.28 -4.51 2.60
N GLU A 140 12.03 -5.19 1.75
CA GLU A 140 12.45 -4.71 0.43
C GLU A 140 12.23 -5.81 -0.61
N LYS A 141 11.77 -5.42 -1.79
CA LYS A 141 11.87 -6.20 -3.01
C LYS A 141 12.73 -5.43 -4.00
N LYS A 142 13.81 -6.05 -4.47
CA LYS A 142 14.56 -5.58 -5.64
C LYS A 142 13.82 -5.99 -6.91
N LEU A 143 13.90 -5.12 -7.93
CA LEU A 143 13.30 -5.33 -9.24
C LEU A 143 14.32 -5.86 -10.24
#